data_AF-A0A9W5TNI8-F1
#
_entry.id   AF-A0A9W5TNI8-F1
#
_cell.length_a   1.000
_cell.length_b   1.000
_cell.length_c   1.000
_cell.angle_alpha   90.00
_cell.angle_beta   90.00
_cell.angle_gamma   90.00
#
_symmetry.space_group_name_H-M   'P 1'
#
loop_
_entity.id
_entity.type
_entity.pdbx_description
1 polymer ?
#
loop_
_entity_poly.entity_id
_entity_poly.type
_entity_poly.pdbx_seq_one_letter_code
_entity_poly.pdbx_strand_id
1 'polypeptide(L)'
;MFDGSLPGPAALADISDGELIEAITGWASTAAAAQARLLAAVAERRRRAETTADTDPARTRWACDPVDEAAAQIGCALTVSHGRALALMDTAVTLRDHLPRLNARFLAGHVSERVVARIVWLCALVVDEQVWAQLDEQFATAASTWGTLSGDKLDTAITVWIHTLDPDAVRRAATAHRSRDVRIGGRDQAAGTTSVWGRINSLDAAIAAARLKAMVN
;
A
#
# COMPACT_ATOMS: atom_id res chain seq x y z
N MET A 1 11.80 17.53 -10.16
CA MET A 1 12.25 18.93 -10.21
C MET A 1 11.03 19.78 -9.90
N PHE A 2 11.03 20.49 -8.78
CA PHE A 2 10.05 21.55 -8.52
C PHE A 2 10.48 22.71 -9.41
N ASP A 3 9.65 23.14 -10.34
CA ASP A 3 10.00 24.12 -11.36
C ASP A 3 10.14 25.56 -10.82
N GLY A 4 10.06 25.73 -9.48
CA GLY A 4 10.16 27.04 -8.82
C GLY A 4 8.93 27.91 -9.01
N SER A 5 7.83 27.37 -9.56
CA SER A 5 6.59 28.12 -9.80
C SER A 5 5.82 28.49 -8.53
N LEU A 6 6.10 27.84 -7.40
CA LEU A 6 5.43 28.05 -6.13
C LEU A 6 6.31 28.82 -5.14
N PRO A 7 5.73 29.72 -4.32
CA PRO A 7 6.51 30.52 -3.38
C PRO A 7 7.17 29.64 -2.32
N GLY A 8 8.47 29.86 -2.11
CA GLY A 8 9.23 29.22 -1.04
C GLY A 8 8.94 29.84 0.33
N PRO A 9 9.34 29.18 1.44
CA PRO A 9 9.00 29.62 2.80
C PRO A 9 9.36 31.07 3.13
N ALA A 10 10.46 31.59 2.58
CA ALA A 10 10.91 32.96 2.80
C ALA A 10 9.99 34.02 2.19
N ALA A 11 9.24 33.69 1.13
CA ALA A 11 8.33 34.61 0.45
C ALA A 11 6.91 34.60 1.06
N LEU A 12 6.58 33.61 1.90
CA LEU A 12 5.20 33.42 2.38
C LEU A 12 4.71 34.52 3.33
N ALA A 13 5.62 35.26 3.97
CA ALA A 13 5.26 36.34 4.90
C ALA A 13 4.76 37.60 4.18
N ASP A 14 5.13 37.78 2.90
CA ASP A 14 4.90 39.01 2.14
C ASP A 14 3.75 38.88 1.11
N ILE A 15 3.16 37.69 0.98
CA ILE A 15 2.04 37.43 0.07
C ILE A 15 0.69 37.60 0.79
N SER A 16 -0.37 37.84 0.03
CA SER A 16 -1.74 37.92 0.54
C SER A 16 -2.27 36.57 1.01
N ASP A 17 -3.33 36.58 1.83
CA ASP A 17 -4.02 35.35 2.25
C ASP A 17 -4.53 34.53 1.05
N GLY A 18 -4.98 35.19 -0.02
CA GLY A 18 -5.41 34.52 -1.25
C GLY A 18 -4.26 33.76 -1.92
N GLU A 19 -3.12 34.42 -2.11
CA GLU A 19 -1.90 33.81 -2.66
C GLU A 19 -1.37 32.70 -1.74
N LEU A 20 -1.52 32.84 -0.42
CA LEU A 20 -1.15 31.80 0.53
C LEU A 20 -2.01 30.53 0.37
N ILE A 21 -3.32 30.67 0.16
CA ILE A 21 -4.22 29.54 -0.12
C ILE A 21 -3.91 28.87 -1.46
N GLU A 22 -3.58 29.66 -2.48
CA GLU A 22 -3.11 29.14 -3.77
C GLU A 22 -1.79 28.38 -3.63
N ALA A 23 -0.84 28.92 -2.86
CA ALA A 23 0.43 28.26 -2.55
C ALA A 23 0.22 26.92 -1.82
N ILE A 24 -0.69 26.86 -0.84
CA ILE A 24 -1.04 25.62 -0.13
C ILE A 24 -1.57 24.58 -1.13
N THR A 25 -2.47 24.98 -2.02
CA THR A 25 -3.07 24.08 -3.02
C THR A 25 -2.02 23.59 -4.03
N GLY A 26 -1.17 24.50 -4.50
CA GLY A 26 -0.06 24.19 -5.39
C GLY A 26 0.91 23.20 -4.77
N TRP A 27 1.39 23.47 -3.55
CA TRP A 27 2.32 22.59 -2.86
C TRP A 27 1.71 21.22 -2.54
N ALA A 28 0.42 21.15 -2.24
CA ALA A 28 -0.28 19.88 -2.05
C ALA A 28 -0.31 19.04 -3.35
N SER A 29 -0.64 19.65 -4.49
CA SER A 29 -0.60 19.00 -5.81
C SER A 29 0.81 18.53 -6.15
N THR A 30 1.81 19.39 -5.96
CA THR A 30 3.22 19.09 -6.17
C THR A 30 3.72 17.95 -5.29
N ALA A 31 3.33 17.91 -4.01
CA ALA A 31 3.68 16.82 -3.10
C ALA A 31 3.08 15.47 -3.55
N ALA A 32 1.81 15.46 -3.96
CA ALA A 32 1.17 14.28 -4.52
C ALA A 32 1.90 13.77 -5.78
N ALA A 33 2.18 14.69 -6.71
CA ALA A 33 2.91 14.41 -7.94
C ALA A 33 4.33 13.86 -7.67
N ALA A 34 5.04 14.38 -6.67
CA ALA A 34 6.35 13.90 -6.26
C ALA A 34 6.27 12.50 -5.64
N GLN A 35 5.27 12.24 -4.80
CA GLN A 35 5.05 10.93 -4.20
C GLN A 35 4.73 9.86 -5.24
N ALA A 36 3.94 10.19 -6.27
CA ALA A 36 3.69 9.29 -7.39
C ALA A 36 4.99 8.91 -8.14
N ARG A 37 5.90 9.86 -8.34
CA ARG A 37 7.21 9.62 -8.97
C ARG A 37 8.12 8.76 -8.09
N LEU A 38 8.08 8.96 -6.77
CA LEU A 38 8.78 8.10 -5.82
C LEU A 38 8.27 6.65 -5.93
N LEU A 39 6.95 6.45 -5.97
CA LEU A 39 6.37 5.11 -6.14
C LEU A 39 6.74 4.50 -7.49
N ALA A 40 6.81 5.28 -8.58
CA ALA A 40 7.29 4.75 -9.86
C ALA A 40 8.74 4.22 -9.77
N ALA A 41 9.62 4.92 -9.05
CA ALA A 41 10.99 4.44 -8.79
C ALA A 41 11.02 3.18 -7.92
N VAL A 42 10.14 3.10 -6.92
CA VAL A 42 9.95 1.90 -6.08
C VAL A 42 9.49 0.70 -6.92
N ALA A 43 8.50 0.88 -7.79
CA ALA A 43 8.02 -0.17 -8.70
C ALA A 43 9.15 -0.68 -9.61
N GLU A 44 9.96 0.24 -10.15
CA GLU A 44 11.10 -0.12 -10.99
C GLU A 44 12.16 -0.89 -10.20
N ARG A 45 12.45 -0.49 -8.95
CA ARG A 45 13.37 -1.25 -8.09
C ARG A 45 12.89 -2.67 -7.86
N ARG A 46 11.60 -2.85 -7.57
CA ARG A 46 10.96 -4.16 -7.40
C ARG A 46 11.12 -5.01 -8.66
N ARG A 47 10.75 -4.47 -9.82
CA ARG A 47 10.86 -5.15 -11.13
C ARG A 47 12.28 -5.62 -11.43
N ARG A 48 13.29 -4.77 -11.18
CA ARG A 48 14.70 -5.12 -11.38
C ARG A 48 15.15 -6.26 -10.47
N ALA A 49 14.68 -6.29 -9.21
CA ALA A 49 15.00 -7.38 -8.29
C ALA A 49 14.54 -8.72 -8.84
N GLU A 50 13.28 -8.78 -9.30
CA GLU A 50 12.68 -9.98 -9.90
C GLU A 50 13.41 -10.38 -11.18
N THR A 51 13.63 -9.43 -12.10
CA THR A 51 14.34 -9.70 -13.36
C THR A 51 15.76 -10.24 -13.12
N THR A 52 16.49 -9.68 -12.14
CA THR A 52 17.82 -10.19 -11.80
C THR A 52 17.76 -11.56 -11.16
N ALA A 53 16.75 -11.85 -10.35
CA ALA A 53 16.58 -13.17 -9.76
C ALA A 53 16.29 -14.26 -10.80
N ASP A 54 15.53 -13.93 -11.85
CA ASP A 54 15.25 -14.86 -12.95
C ASP A 54 16.47 -15.11 -13.86
N THR A 55 17.38 -14.14 -13.95
CA THR A 55 18.49 -14.18 -14.92
C THR A 55 19.84 -14.56 -14.32
N ASP A 56 20.03 -14.42 -13.01
CA ASP A 56 21.26 -14.77 -12.30
C ASP A 56 21.07 -16.04 -11.45
N PRO A 57 21.56 -17.21 -11.90
CA PRO A 57 21.46 -18.46 -11.15
C PRO A 57 22.14 -18.42 -9.78
N ALA A 58 23.04 -17.46 -9.52
CA ALA A 58 23.65 -17.30 -8.21
C ALA A 58 22.63 -16.82 -7.16
N ARG A 59 21.56 -16.13 -7.57
CA ARG A 59 20.47 -15.64 -6.71
C ARG A 59 19.68 -16.77 -6.05
N THR A 60 19.58 -17.94 -6.69
CA THR A 60 18.90 -19.12 -6.11
C THR A 60 19.52 -19.58 -4.79
N ARG A 61 20.78 -19.21 -4.51
CA ARG A 61 21.49 -19.55 -3.27
C ARG A 61 21.40 -18.48 -2.19
N TRP A 62 20.73 -17.35 -2.46
CA TRP A 62 20.57 -16.29 -1.47
C TRP A 62 19.58 -16.71 -0.40
N ALA A 63 19.80 -16.22 0.83
CA ALA A 63 18.92 -16.49 1.96
C ALA A 63 17.63 -15.66 1.96
N CYS A 64 17.54 -14.64 1.09
CA CYS A 64 16.39 -13.75 0.97
C CYS A 64 15.85 -13.79 -0.46
N ASP A 65 14.53 -13.64 -0.59
CA ASP A 65 13.90 -13.56 -1.89
C ASP A 65 14.09 -12.15 -2.52
N PRO A 66 13.76 -11.97 -3.81
CA PRO A 66 13.96 -10.69 -4.50
C PRO A 66 13.04 -9.57 -3.98
N VAL A 67 11.93 -9.92 -3.33
CA VAL A 67 11.03 -8.97 -2.65
C VAL A 67 11.74 -8.41 -1.44
N ASP A 68 12.28 -9.30 -0.60
CA ASP A 68 12.95 -8.96 0.64
C ASP A 68 14.20 -8.12 0.39
N GLU A 69 14.97 -8.44 -0.65
CA GLU A 69 16.11 -7.64 -1.10
C GLU A 69 15.68 -6.21 -1.45
N ALA A 70 14.63 -6.06 -2.27
CA ALA A 70 14.12 -4.76 -2.68
C ALA A 70 13.56 -3.98 -1.48
N ALA A 71 12.77 -4.63 -0.63
CA ALA A 71 12.21 -4.06 0.58
C ALA A 71 13.30 -3.58 1.54
N ALA A 72 14.39 -4.32 1.72
CA ALA A 72 15.51 -3.92 2.56
C ALA A 72 16.21 -2.65 2.02
N GLN A 73 16.44 -2.57 0.72
CA GLN A 73 17.06 -1.40 0.10
C GLN A 73 16.17 -0.16 0.14
N ILE A 74 14.86 -0.33 -0.12
CA ILE A 74 13.87 0.74 -0.03
C ILE A 74 13.71 1.20 1.43
N GLY A 75 13.64 0.26 2.37
CA GLY A 75 13.57 0.54 3.80
C GLY A 75 14.75 1.37 4.29
N CYS A 76 15.97 1.00 3.86
CA CYS A 76 17.18 1.77 4.12
C CYS A 76 17.13 3.16 3.49
N ALA A 77 16.82 3.26 2.20
CA ALA A 77 16.80 4.52 1.46
C ALA A 77 15.77 5.53 2.00
N LEU A 78 14.61 5.05 2.45
CA LEU A 78 13.53 5.89 2.95
C LEU A 78 13.51 6.00 4.49
N THR A 79 14.42 5.32 5.19
CA THR A 79 14.43 5.22 6.67
C THR A 79 13.08 4.75 7.22
N VAL A 80 12.54 3.66 6.66
CA VAL A 80 11.28 3.06 7.08
C VAL A 80 11.44 1.59 7.45
N SER A 81 10.50 1.06 8.23
CA SER A 81 10.46 -0.37 8.54
C SER A 81 10.33 -1.23 7.28
N HIS A 82 10.80 -2.47 7.34
CA HIS A 82 10.68 -3.43 6.25
C HIS A 82 9.22 -3.64 5.82
N GLY A 83 8.28 -3.77 6.78
CA GLY A 83 6.85 -3.88 6.48
C GLY A 83 6.28 -2.64 5.78
N ARG A 84 6.76 -1.43 6.12
CA ARG A 84 6.36 -0.21 5.41
C ARG A 84 6.91 -0.18 3.98
N ALA A 85 8.14 -0.67 3.77
CA ALA A 85 8.72 -0.79 2.43
C ALA A 85 7.93 -1.78 1.56
N LEU A 86 7.50 -2.92 2.10
CA LEU A 86 6.61 -3.86 1.41
C LEU A 86 5.29 -3.19 0.98
N ALA A 87 4.62 -2.49 1.90
CA ALA A 87 3.37 -1.79 1.56
C ALA A 87 3.55 -0.69 0.49
N LEU A 88 4.71 0.00 0.48
CA LEU A 88 5.04 0.96 -0.58
C LEU A 88 5.29 0.25 -1.92
N MET A 89 5.93 -0.91 -1.92
CA MET A 89 6.11 -1.72 -3.12
C MET A 89 4.79 -2.23 -3.68
N ASP A 90 3.89 -2.74 -2.83
CA ASP A 90 2.56 -3.19 -3.25
C ASP A 90 1.79 -2.04 -3.90
N THR A 91 1.76 -0.87 -3.24
CA THR A 91 1.14 0.34 -3.80
C THR A 91 1.75 0.72 -5.14
N ALA A 92 3.08 0.71 -5.24
CA ALA A 92 3.81 1.07 -6.44
C ALA A 92 3.53 0.11 -7.61
N VAL A 93 3.50 -1.19 -7.34
CA VAL A 93 3.21 -2.24 -8.33
C VAL A 93 1.76 -2.18 -8.78
N THR A 94 0.79 -2.07 -7.86
CA THR A 94 -0.63 -1.95 -8.21
C THR A 94 -0.90 -0.71 -9.07
N LEU A 95 -0.30 0.44 -8.76
CA LEU A 95 -0.41 1.65 -9.59
C LEU A 95 0.18 1.50 -10.98
N ARG A 96 1.27 0.74 -11.12
CA ARG A 96 1.94 0.52 -12.40
C ARG A 96 1.15 -0.45 -13.27
N ASP A 97 0.72 -1.57 -12.68
CA ASP A 97 0.26 -2.74 -13.42
C ASP A 97 -1.27 -2.74 -13.58
N HIS A 98 -2.01 -2.31 -12.56
CA HIS A 98 -3.48 -2.42 -12.53
C HIS A 98 -4.21 -1.09 -12.58
N LEU A 99 -3.60 -0.01 -12.09
CA LEU A 99 -4.24 1.31 -11.97
C LEU A 99 -3.50 2.44 -12.72
N PRO A 100 -3.10 2.27 -14.00
CA PRO A 100 -2.30 3.26 -14.72
C PRO A 100 -3.04 4.59 -14.98
N ARG A 101 -4.37 4.59 -15.17
CA ARG A 101 -5.15 5.82 -15.38
C ARG A 101 -5.27 6.61 -14.08
N LEU A 102 -5.49 5.94 -12.95
CA LEU A 102 -5.45 6.58 -11.63
C LEU A 102 -4.04 7.13 -11.34
N ASN A 103 -2.99 6.36 -11.66
CA ASN A 103 -1.62 6.78 -11.47
C ASN A 103 -1.28 8.04 -12.30
N ALA A 104 -1.82 8.16 -13.52
CA ALA A 104 -1.67 9.38 -14.33
C ALA A 104 -2.29 10.61 -13.62
N ARG A 105 -3.43 10.46 -12.96
CA ARG A 105 -4.04 11.54 -12.15
C ARG A 105 -3.18 11.88 -10.92
N PHE A 106 -2.59 10.87 -10.29
CA PHE A 106 -1.69 11.06 -9.16
C PHE A 106 -0.39 11.77 -9.55
N LEU A 107 0.22 11.39 -10.68
CA LEU A 107 1.39 12.05 -11.26
C LEU A 107 1.15 13.51 -11.63
N ALA A 108 -0.10 13.84 -11.98
CA ALA A 108 -0.57 15.21 -12.23
C ALA A 108 -0.94 15.97 -10.94
N GLY A 109 -0.84 15.35 -9.77
CA GLY A 109 -1.15 15.98 -8.48
C GLY A 109 -2.65 16.13 -8.18
N HIS A 110 -3.52 15.51 -8.98
CA HIS A 110 -4.98 15.65 -8.85
C HIS A 110 -5.60 14.73 -7.78
N VAL A 111 -4.85 13.75 -7.27
CA VAL A 111 -5.31 12.79 -6.28
C VAL A 111 -4.28 12.70 -5.16
N SER A 112 -4.71 12.80 -3.91
CA SER A 112 -3.81 12.68 -2.75
C SER A 112 -3.34 11.24 -2.52
N GLU A 113 -2.15 11.07 -1.94
CA GLU A 113 -1.62 9.74 -1.56
C GLU A 113 -2.57 8.98 -0.63
N ARG A 114 -3.25 9.68 0.29
CA ARG A 114 -4.25 9.09 1.18
C ARG A 114 -5.34 8.32 0.43
N VAL A 115 -5.87 8.91 -0.63
CA VAL A 115 -6.93 8.30 -1.45
C VAL A 115 -6.37 7.11 -2.22
N VAL A 116 -5.19 7.26 -2.82
CA VAL A 116 -4.52 6.20 -3.58
C VAL A 116 -4.19 4.99 -2.71
N ALA A 117 -3.56 5.21 -1.56
CA ALA A 117 -3.24 4.16 -0.60
C ALA A 117 -4.50 3.41 -0.14
N ARG A 118 -5.62 4.14 0.04
CA ARG A 118 -6.88 3.50 0.43
C ARG A 118 -7.50 2.66 -0.67
N ILE A 119 -7.46 3.13 -1.92
CA ILE A 119 -7.91 2.37 -3.09
C ILE A 119 -7.11 1.06 -3.19
N VAL A 120 -5.78 1.14 -3.21
CA VAL A 120 -4.92 -0.04 -3.31
C VAL A 120 -5.23 -1.03 -2.19
N TRP A 121 -5.33 -0.55 -0.95
CA TRP A 121 -5.63 -1.40 0.21
C TRP A 121 -6.96 -2.16 0.05
N LEU A 122 -8.03 -1.49 -0.37
CA LEU A 122 -9.35 -2.10 -0.50
C LEU A 122 -9.43 -3.04 -1.71
N CYS A 123 -8.63 -2.81 -2.75
CA CYS A 123 -8.57 -3.66 -3.92
C CYS A 123 -7.60 -4.85 -3.77
N ALA A 124 -6.96 -5.05 -2.60
CA ALA A 124 -5.93 -6.08 -2.38
C ALA A 124 -6.37 -7.53 -2.68
N LEU A 125 -7.68 -7.79 -2.80
CA LEU A 125 -8.23 -9.11 -3.09
C LEU A 125 -8.88 -9.21 -4.47
N VAL A 126 -8.78 -8.19 -5.33
CA VAL A 126 -9.18 -8.26 -6.74
C VAL A 126 -8.11 -9.03 -7.51
N VAL A 127 -8.53 -10.00 -8.32
CA VAL A 127 -7.62 -10.90 -9.05
C VAL A 127 -7.87 -10.93 -10.56
N ASP A 128 -9.04 -10.47 -11.01
CA ASP A 128 -9.43 -10.46 -12.41
C ASP A 128 -8.94 -9.18 -13.09
N GLU A 129 -8.14 -9.34 -14.15
CA GLU A 129 -7.56 -8.22 -14.90
C GLU A 129 -8.61 -7.36 -15.62
N GLN A 130 -9.72 -7.95 -16.06
CA GLN A 130 -10.83 -7.19 -16.66
C GLN A 130 -11.55 -6.33 -15.62
N VAL A 131 -11.63 -6.80 -14.37
CA VAL A 131 -12.17 -6.01 -13.26
C VAL A 131 -11.20 -4.87 -12.93
N TRP A 132 -9.90 -5.13 -12.88
CA TRP A 132 -8.90 -4.09 -12.63
C TRP A 132 -8.98 -2.96 -13.66
N ALA A 133 -9.06 -3.28 -14.95
CA ALA A 133 -9.20 -2.27 -16.01
C ALA A 133 -10.47 -1.40 -15.83
N GLN A 134 -11.59 -2.00 -15.42
CA GLN A 134 -12.83 -1.27 -15.16
C GLN A 134 -12.72 -0.41 -13.89
N LEU A 135 -12.14 -0.94 -12.82
CA LEU A 135 -11.89 -0.20 -11.58
C LEU A 135 -10.99 1.01 -11.82
N ASP A 136 -9.91 0.84 -12.59
CA ASP A 136 -9.00 1.94 -12.94
C ASP A 136 -9.73 3.07 -13.66
N GLU A 137 -10.64 2.76 -14.59
CA GLU A 137 -11.47 3.76 -15.27
C GLU A 137 -12.35 4.55 -14.30
N GLN A 138 -13.06 3.84 -13.41
CA GLN A 138 -13.96 4.47 -12.45
C GLN A 138 -13.17 5.32 -11.43
N PHE A 139 -12.07 4.79 -10.91
CA PHE A 139 -11.23 5.49 -9.95
C PHE A 139 -10.54 6.70 -10.57
N ALA A 140 -10.01 6.61 -11.79
CA ALA A 140 -9.40 7.74 -12.48
C ALA A 140 -10.38 8.89 -12.75
N THR A 141 -11.68 8.57 -12.85
CA THR A 141 -12.75 9.56 -13.05
C THR A 141 -13.18 10.20 -11.73
N ALA A 142 -13.34 9.40 -10.67
CA ALA A 142 -13.96 9.86 -9.43
C ALA A 142 -12.99 10.34 -8.34
N ALA A 143 -11.76 9.80 -8.29
CA ALA A 143 -10.88 9.90 -7.12
C ALA A 143 -10.46 11.34 -6.75
N SER A 144 -10.42 12.27 -7.70
CA SER A 144 -10.11 13.68 -7.42
C SER A 144 -11.15 14.34 -6.51
N THR A 145 -12.39 13.86 -6.53
CA THR A 145 -13.49 14.39 -5.69
C THR A 145 -13.49 13.82 -4.27
N TRP A 146 -12.72 12.76 -4.01
CA TRP A 146 -12.77 12.01 -2.75
C TRP A 146 -11.88 12.58 -1.65
N GLY A 147 -11.10 13.63 -1.94
CA GLY A 147 -10.19 14.25 -0.97
C GLY A 147 -10.88 14.72 0.31
N THR A 148 -12.14 15.15 0.23
CA THR A 148 -12.94 15.67 1.36
C THR A 148 -13.69 14.59 2.14
N LEU A 149 -13.72 13.35 1.65
CA LEU A 149 -14.42 12.26 2.32
C LEU A 149 -13.66 11.82 3.58
N SER A 150 -14.42 11.57 4.64
CA SER A 150 -13.92 10.86 5.83
C SER A 150 -13.47 9.45 5.46
N GLY A 151 -12.74 8.77 6.36
CA GLY A 151 -12.31 7.38 6.16
C GLY A 151 -13.46 6.46 5.73
N ASP A 152 -14.52 6.37 6.54
CA ASP A 152 -15.66 5.49 6.26
C ASP A 152 -16.41 5.83 4.96
N LYS A 153 -16.51 7.12 4.62
CA LYS A 153 -17.15 7.56 3.37
C LYS A 153 -16.28 7.23 2.16
N LEU A 154 -14.96 7.40 2.28
CA LEU A 154 -14.01 7.00 1.25
C LEU A 154 -14.07 5.49 1.02
N ASP A 155 -14.09 4.71 2.10
CA ASP A 155 -14.22 3.26 2.04
C ASP A 155 -15.48 2.87 1.30
N THR A 156 -16.62 3.44 1.70
CA THR A 156 -17.91 3.19 1.06
C THR A 156 -17.88 3.54 -0.43
N ALA A 157 -17.31 4.70 -0.79
CA ALA A 157 -17.21 5.13 -2.19
C ALA A 157 -16.36 4.16 -3.03
N ILE A 158 -15.28 3.61 -2.47
CA ILE A 158 -14.42 2.63 -3.15
C ILE A 158 -15.13 1.26 -3.22
N THR A 159 -15.65 0.78 -2.10
CA THR A 159 -16.22 -0.57 -2.02
C THR A 159 -17.46 -0.71 -2.87
N VAL A 160 -18.26 0.33 -3.09
CA VAL A 160 -19.40 0.29 -4.03
C VAL A 160 -18.95 -0.22 -5.40
N TRP A 161 -17.86 0.32 -5.96
CA TRP A 161 -17.34 -0.14 -7.25
C TRP A 161 -16.80 -1.56 -7.19
N ILE A 162 -16.10 -1.94 -6.12
CA ILE A 162 -15.61 -3.31 -5.93
C ILE A 162 -16.78 -4.30 -5.83
N HIS A 163 -17.84 -3.97 -5.09
CA HIS A 163 -19.03 -4.81 -4.97
C HIS A 163 -19.75 -4.99 -6.31
N THR A 164 -19.82 -3.93 -7.11
CA THR A 164 -20.46 -3.96 -8.43
C THR A 164 -19.67 -4.77 -9.44
N LEU A 165 -18.33 -4.66 -9.44
CA LEU A 165 -17.47 -5.23 -10.48
C LEU A 165 -16.85 -6.59 -10.09
N ASP A 166 -16.55 -6.81 -8.80
CA ASP A 166 -16.02 -8.07 -8.26
C ASP A 166 -16.65 -8.43 -6.90
N PRO A 167 -17.90 -8.94 -6.91
CA PRO A 167 -18.54 -9.43 -5.70
C PRO A 167 -17.78 -10.61 -5.05
N ASP A 168 -16.91 -11.30 -5.80
CA ASP A 168 -16.07 -12.37 -5.27
C ASP A 168 -14.89 -11.84 -4.44
N ALA A 169 -14.27 -10.71 -4.80
CA ALA A 169 -13.26 -10.05 -3.96
C ALA A 169 -13.80 -9.73 -2.58
N VAL A 170 -15.05 -9.28 -2.52
CA VAL A 170 -15.74 -9.01 -1.25
C VAL A 170 -15.97 -10.30 -0.46
N ARG A 171 -16.38 -11.38 -1.13
CA ARG A 171 -16.52 -12.70 -0.47
C ARG A 171 -15.18 -13.20 0.06
N ARG A 172 -14.09 -13.02 -0.70
CA ARG A 172 -12.71 -13.32 -0.26
C ARG A 172 -12.32 -12.48 0.95
N ALA A 173 -12.60 -11.18 0.95
CA ALA A 173 -12.31 -10.27 2.06
C ALA A 173 -13.05 -10.68 3.33
N ALA A 174 -14.35 -10.94 3.21
CA ALA A 174 -15.19 -11.37 4.31
C ALA A 174 -14.76 -12.75 4.84
N THR A 175 -14.34 -13.66 3.95
CA THR A 175 -13.81 -14.98 4.33
C THR A 175 -12.45 -14.86 5.00
N ALA A 176 -11.55 -14.02 4.52
CA ALA A 176 -10.27 -13.72 5.15
C ALA A 176 -10.48 -13.15 6.57
N HIS A 177 -11.42 -12.22 6.74
CA HIS A 177 -11.76 -11.66 8.04
C HIS A 177 -12.41 -12.69 9.00
N ARG A 178 -13.23 -13.60 8.45
CA ARG A 178 -13.80 -14.72 9.21
C ARG A 178 -12.82 -15.87 9.43
N SER A 179 -11.70 -15.92 8.73
CA SER A 179 -10.72 -17.01 8.79
C SER A 179 -9.86 -17.02 10.05
N ARG A 180 -10.31 -16.34 11.11
CA ARG A 180 -9.73 -16.50 12.44
C ARG A 180 -9.90 -17.95 12.86
N ASP A 181 -8.80 -18.64 13.04
CA ASP A 181 -8.79 -20.02 13.48
C ASP A 181 -7.68 -20.19 14.51
N VAL A 182 -7.87 -21.10 15.47
CA VAL A 182 -6.83 -21.53 16.41
C VAL A 182 -6.94 -23.04 16.47
N ARG A 183 -5.83 -23.71 16.15
CA ARG A 183 -5.68 -25.15 16.24
C ARG A 183 -4.61 -25.46 17.26
N ILE A 184 -4.94 -26.40 18.13
CA ILE A 184 -4.00 -27.02 19.07
C ILE A 184 -3.65 -28.37 18.47
N GLY A 185 -2.35 -28.58 18.23
CA GLY A 185 -1.81 -29.79 17.64
C GLY A 185 -1.76 -30.96 18.59
N GLY A 186 -1.09 -32.02 18.14
CA GLY A 186 -0.78 -33.17 18.98
C GLY A 186 0.23 -32.81 20.08
N ARG A 187 0.09 -33.47 21.23
CA ARG A 187 1.07 -33.41 22.31
C ARG A 187 2.35 -34.12 21.88
N ASP A 188 3.48 -33.43 21.96
CA ASP A 188 4.79 -34.06 21.99
C ASP A 188 4.98 -34.68 23.38
N GLN A 189 4.97 -36.02 23.44
CA GLN A 189 5.09 -36.75 24.71
C GLN A 189 6.49 -36.69 25.30
N ALA A 190 7.52 -36.51 24.48
CA ALA A 190 8.91 -36.46 24.94
C ALA A 190 9.27 -35.09 25.50
N ALA A 191 8.80 -34.01 24.85
CA ALA A 191 9.02 -32.64 25.30
C ALA A 191 7.94 -32.13 26.28
N GLY A 192 6.80 -32.83 26.38
CA GLY A 192 5.63 -32.39 27.15
C GLY A 192 4.91 -31.17 26.55
N THR A 193 5.29 -30.74 25.35
CA THR A 193 4.78 -29.54 24.68
C THR A 193 3.64 -29.84 23.72
N THR A 194 2.93 -28.83 23.25
CA THR A 194 1.88 -28.96 22.23
C THR A 194 1.95 -27.75 21.30
N SER A 195 1.92 -28.00 19.99
CA SER A 195 1.96 -26.92 19.01
C SER A 195 0.62 -26.19 18.95
N VAL A 196 0.66 -24.88 18.72
CA VAL A 196 -0.53 -24.05 18.50
C VAL A 196 -0.29 -23.24 17.23
N TRP A 197 -1.24 -23.24 16.30
CA TRP A 197 -1.19 -22.43 15.09
C TRP A 197 -2.57 -21.91 14.72
N GLY A 198 -2.62 -20.77 14.04
CA GLY A 198 -3.88 -20.13 13.72
C GLY A 198 -3.72 -18.72 13.20
N ARG A 199 -4.84 -18.11 12.82
CA ARG A 199 -4.95 -16.72 12.40
C ARG A 199 -5.77 -15.92 13.40
N ILE A 200 -5.25 -14.77 13.79
CA ILE A 200 -5.93 -13.75 14.59
C ILE A 200 -5.76 -12.39 13.92
N ASN A 201 -6.53 -11.39 14.34
CA ASN A 201 -6.35 -10.05 13.79
C ASN A 201 -4.98 -9.48 14.26
N SER A 202 -4.44 -8.50 13.52
CA SER A 202 -3.11 -7.94 13.80
C SER A 202 -3.01 -7.23 15.16
N LEU A 203 -4.13 -6.68 15.66
CA LEU A 203 -4.17 -6.03 16.97
C LEU A 203 -4.03 -7.05 18.11
N ASP A 204 -4.81 -8.12 18.05
CA ASP A 204 -4.79 -9.27 18.95
C ASP A 204 -3.46 -10.00 18.85
N ALA A 205 -2.80 -10.02 17.68
CA ALA A 205 -1.49 -10.64 17.50
C ALA A 205 -0.41 -10.01 18.38
N ALA A 206 -0.39 -8.68 18.52
CA ALA A 206 0.56 -8.01 19.40
C ALA A 206 0.33 -8.39 20.87
N ILE A 207 -0.94 -8.47 21.30
CA ILE A 207 -1.32 -8.87 22.66
C ILE A 207 -0.96 -10.35 22.91
N ALA A 208 -1.30 -11.23 21.96
CA ALA A 208 -1.00 -12.66 22.03
C ALA A 208 0.51 -12.91 22.08
N ALA A 209 1.29 -12.21 21.26
CA ALA A 209 2.76 -12.32 21.26
C ALA A 209 3.35 -11.93 22.63
N ALA A 210 2.88 -10.82 23.23
CA ALA A 210 3.34 -10.40 24.55
C ALA A 210 2.99 -11.43 25.63
N ARG A 211 1.78 -11.97 25.62
CA ARG A 211 1.31 -12.98 26.59
C ARG A 211 2.04 -14.32 26.44
N LEU A 212 2.17 -14.83 25.22
CA LEU A 212 2.85 -16.09 24.94
C LEU A 212 4.34 -16.00 25.29
N LYS A 213 4.99 -14.87 24.99
CA LYS A 213 6.39 -14.65 25.37
C LYS A 213 6.59 -14.66 26.88
N ALA A 214 5.63 -14.15 27.66
CA ALA A 214 5.67 -14.19 29.13
C ALA A 214 5.43 -15.59 29.72
N MET A 215 4.94 -16.56 28.94
CA MET A 215 4.74 -17.94 29.40
C MET A 215 5.96 -18.84 29.15
N VAL A 216 6.86 -18.42 28.24
CA VAL A 216 8.06 -19.18 27.84
C VAL A 216 9.33 -18.62 28.49
N ASN A 217 9.23 -17.42 29.09
CA ASN A 217 10.23 -16.83 29.97
C ASN A 217 9.90 -17.11 31.44
#